data_AF-A0A060CA69-F1
#
_entry.id   AF-A0A060CA69-F1
#
_cell.length_a   1.000
_cell.length_b   1.000
_cell.length_c   1.000
_cell.angle_alpha   90.00
_cell.angle_beta   90.00
_cell.angle_gamma   90.00
#
_symmetry.space_group_name_H-M   'P 1'
#
loop_
_entity.id
_entity.type
_entity.pdbx_description
1 polymer ?
#
loop_
_entity_poly.entity_id
_entity_poly.type
_entity_poly.pdbx_seq_one_letter_code
_entity_poly.pdbx_strand_id
1 'polypeptide(L)'
;MWRALSVATGDIVMFADSDTDDFQEHFVYGTLGPLLADPRLQFVKGSFRRPFKQGEEKILDGGGRVTELMAKPLLNLFYPELAGFVQPLAGEFAGR
;
A
#
# COMPACT_ATOMS: atom_id res chain seq x y z
N MET A 1 -1.80 -11.04 8.74
CA MET A 1 -2.08 -9.70 9.31
C MET A 1 -2.85 -9.76 10.61
N TRP A 2 -4.12 -10.21 10.67
CA TRP A 2 -4.93 -10.17 11.89
C TRP A 2 -4.26 -10.76 13.16
N ARG A 3 -3.69 -11.96 13.08
CA ARG A 3 -2.98 -12.58 14.22
C ARG A 3 -1.75 -11.80 14.69
N ALA A 4 -1.14 -10.99 13.84
CA ALA A 4 0.02 -10.19 14.24
C ALA A 4 -0.36 -9.11 15.27
N LEU A 5 -1.63 -8.66 15.28
CA LEU A 5 -2.11 -7.66 16.23
C LEU A 5 -2.10 -8.16 17.68
N SER A 6 -2.13 -9.47 17.94
CA SER A 6 -2.06 -9.99 19.30
C SER A 6 -0.66 -9.90 19.92
N VAL A 7 0.36 -9.61 19.11
CA VAL A 7 1.76 -9.52 19.55
C VAL A 7 2.40 -8.17 19.23
N ALA A 8 1.75 -7.32 18.43
CA ALA A 8 2.19 -5.97 18.17
C ALA A 8 1.94 -5.09 19.41
N THR A 9 2.94 -4.31 19.81
CA THR A 9 2.90 -3.46 21.02
C THR A 9 3.05 -1.97 20.72
N GLY A 10 3.21 -1.59 19.45
CA GLY A 10 3.36 -0.19 19.05
C GLY A 10 2.02 0.52 18.91
N ASP A 11 2.00 1.83 19.20
CA ASP A 11 0.81 2.69 19.02
C ASP A 11 0.45 2.91 17.53
N ILE A 12 1.36 2.55 16.63
CA ILE A 12 1.16 2.51 15.18
C ILE A 12 1.69 1.16 14.70
N VAL A 13 0.88 0.43 13.93
CA VAL A 13 1.28 -0.82 13.29
C VAL A 13 1.45 -0.58 11.79
N MET A 14 2.64 -0.88 11.27
CA MET A 14 2.95 -0.85 9.84
C MET A 14 3.12 -2.28 9.32
N PHE A 15 2.42 -2.56 8.23
CA PHE A 15 2.53 -3.80 7.47
C PHE A 15 3.36 -3.54 6.21
N ALA A 16 4.19 -4.51 5.84
CA ALA A 16 5.02 -4.50 4.64
C ALA A 16 5.04 -5.90 4.01
N ASP A 17 5.17 -5.96 2.68
CA ASP A 17 5.34 -7.21 1.94
C ASP A 17 6.75 -7.79 2.18
N SER A 18 6.84 -9.05 2.59
CA SER A 18 8.12 -9.73 2.88
C SER A 18 8.82 -10.28 1.63
N ASP A 19 8.19 -10.19 0.47
CA ASP A 19 8.68 -10.66 -0.83
C ASP A 19 9.18 -9.51 -1.73
N THR A 20 9.43 -8.33 -1.15
CA THR A 20 10.05 -7.21 -1.86
C THR A 20 11.57 -7.45 -2.00
N ASP A 21 12.06 -7.57 -3.24
CA ASP A 21 13.49 -7.80 -3.53
C ASP A 21 14.39 -6.64 -3.06
N ASP A 22 14.07 -5.41 -3.45
CA ASP A 22 14.85 -4.19 -3.15
C ASP A 22 14.10 -3.34 -2.11
N PHE A 23 14.06 -3.83 -0.87
CA PHE A 23 13.31 -3.18 0.20
C PHE A 23 14.08 -1.96 0.75
N GLN A 24 13.56 -0.79 0.44
CA GLN A 24 14.13 0.51 0.81
C GLN A 24 13.40 1.13 2.01
N GLU A 25 14.07 1.99 2.77
CA GLU A 25 13.52 2.55 4.02
C GLU A 25 12.26 3.39 3.81
N HIS A 26 12.09 3.95 2.61
CA HIS A 26 10.92 4.76 2.27
C HIS A 26 9.61 3.97 2.26
N PHE A 27 9.64 2.63 2.11
CA PHE A 27 8.45 1.79 2.27
C PHE A 27 7.91 1.86 3.70
N VAL A 28 8.79 2.01 4.69
CA VAL A 28 8.41 2.17 6.11
C VAL A 28 8.10 3.63 6.41
N TYR A 29 9.10 4.51 6.33
CA TYR A 29 8.96 5.90 6.78
C TYR A 29 7.96 6.71 5.94
N GLY A 30 7.76 6.34 4.67
CA GLY A 30 6.76 7.00 3.80
C GLY A 30 5.33 6.81 4.29
N THR A 31 5.00 5.65 4.88
CA THR A 31 3.67 5.38 5.45
C THR A 31 3.52 5.93 6.86
N LEU A 32 4.59 5.91 7.66
CA LEU A 32 4.58 6.44 9.03
C LEU A 32 4.58 7.97 9.07
N GLY A 33 5.25 8.63 8.14
CA GLY A 33 5.43 10.09 8.12
C GLY A 33 4.13 10.88 8.30
N PRO A 34 3.07 10.64 7.49
CA PRO A 34 1.81 11.35 7.65
C PRO A 34 1.12 11.07 8.98
N LEU A 35 1.16 9.83 9.48
CA LEU A 35 0.58 9.48 10.78
C LEU A 35 1.29 10.22 11.93
N LEU A 36 2.61 10.33 11.88
CA LEU A 36 3.40 11.04 12.88
C LEU A 36 3.22 12.56 12.81
N ALA A 37 2.99 13.11 11.62
CA ALA A 37 2.84 14.55 11.39
C ALA A 37 1.44 15.08 11.72
N ASP A 38 0.38 14.29 11.49
CA ASP A 38 -1.00 14.68 11.77
C ASP A 38 -1.74 13.60 12.59
N PRO A 39 -1.95 13.83 13.90
CA PRO A 39 -2.67 12.88 14.77
C PRO A 39 -4.10 12.57 14.34
N ARG A 40 -4.71 13.38 13.46
CA ARG A 40 -6.06 13.13 12.93
C ARG A 40 -6.06 12.00 11.90
N LEU A 41 -4.93 11.74 11.23
CA LEU A 41 -4.79 10.62 10.30
C LEU A 41 -4.68 9.30 11.08
N GLN A 42 -5.57 8.37 10.77
CA GLN A 42 -5.60 7.04 11.39
C GLN A 42 -5.05 5.94 10.47
N PHE A 43 -4.93 6.21 9.17
CA PHE A 43 -4.55 5.21 8.18
C PHE A 43 -3.79 5.84 7.02
N VAL A 44 -2.72 5.19 6.58
CA VAL A 44 -1.93 5.57 5.40
C VAL A 44 -1.63 4.34 4.56
N LYS A 45 -1.83 4.44 3.26
CA LYS A 45 -1.51 3.39 2.28
C LYS A 45 -0.31 3.81 1.43
N GLY A 46 0.62 2.89 1.20
CA GLY A 46 1.75 3.09 0.30
C GLY A 46 1.30 3.32 -1.14
N SER A 47 2.01 4.19 -1.85
CA SER A 47 1.79 4.47 -3.27
C SER A 47 3.14 4.46 -3.98
N PHE A 48 3.27 3.57 -4.96
CA PHE A 48 4.48 3.41 -5.76
C PHE A 48 4.14 2.77 -7.10
N ARG A 49 5.03 2.93 -8.07
CA ARG A 49 4.91 2.29 -9.39
C ARG A 49 5.39 0.86 -9.30
N ARG A 50 4.61 -0.09 -9.84
CA ARG A 50 4.99 -1.51 -9.93
C ARG A 50 5.39 -1.82 -11.38
N PRO A 51 6.69 -1.78 -11.72
CA PRO A 51 7.13 -2.20 -13.05
C PRO A 51 6.88 -3.70 -13.23
N PHE A 52 6.44 -4.10 -14.41
CA PHE A 52 6.26 -5.51 -14.77
C PHE A 52 7.37 -5.92 -15.73
N LYS A 53 7.97 -7.10 -15.50
CA LYS A 53 8.91 -7.69 -16.45
C LYS A 53 8.18 -8.73 -17.31
N GLN A 54 8.17 -8.54 -18.61
CA GLN A 54 7.73 -9.54 -19.58
C GLN A 54 8.95 -9.96 -20.41
N GLY A 55 9.57 -11.10 -20.06
CA GLY A 55 10.86 -11.48 -20.64
C GLY A 55 11.95 -10.47 -20.24
N GLU A 56 12.66 -9.92 -21.23
CA GLU A 56 13.67 -8.87 -21.01
C GLU A 56 13.09 -7.45 -20.97
N GLU A 57 11.83 -7.25 -21.41
CA GLU A 57 11.19 -5.93 -21.41
C GLU A 57 10.60 -5.59 -20.04
N LYS A 58 10.94 -4.38 -19.56
CA LYS A 58 10.25 -3.74 -18.43
C LYS A 58 9.09 -2.90 -18.97
N ILE A 59 7.86 -3.35 -18.73
CA ILE A 59 6.65 -2.55 -18.95
C ILE A 59 6.45 -1.66 -17.73
N LEU A 60 6.65 -0.36 -17.92
CA LEU A 60 6.31 0.66 -16.92
C LEU A 60 4.82 0.56 -16.60
N ASP A 61 4.48 0.45 -15.31
CA ASP A 61 3.12 0.29 -14.79
C ASP A 61 2.35 -0.97 -15.26
N GLY A 62 3.04 -2.00 -15.78
CA GLY A 62 2.39 -3.27 -16.12
C GLY A 62 2.02 -4.15 -14.91
N GLY A 63 2.43 -3.77 -13.71
CA GLY A 63 2.10 -4.46 -12.46
C GLY A 63 0.73 -4.05 -11.93
N GLY A 64 0.15 -4.84 -11.02
CA GLY A 64 -1.11 -4.43 -10.36
C GLY A 64 -2.37 -4.64 -11.22
N ARG A 65 -2.40 -5.62 -12.13
CA ARG A 65 -3.60 -5.96 -12.93
C ARG A 65 -4.89 -6.07 -12.11
N VAL A 66 -4.83 -6.66 -10.91
CA VAL A 66 -6.00 -6.74 -10.01
C VAL A 66 -6.40 -5.35 -9.49
N THR A 67 -5.43 -4.48 -9.20
CA THR A 67 -5.68 -3.08 -8.85
C THR A 67 -6.42 -2.36 -9.97
N GLU A 68 -5.91 -2.42 -11.20
CA GLU A 68 -6.45 -1.64 -12.33
C GLU A 68 -7.74 -2.20 -12.91
N LEU A 69 -7.85 -3.52 -13.07
CA LEU A 69 -8.96 -4.16 -13.78
C LEU A 69 -10.12 -4.56 -12.87
N MET A 70 -9.91 -4.57 -11.54
CA MET A 70 -10.94 -5.01 -10.59
C MET A 70 -11.12 -4.02 -9.44
N ALA A 71 -10.09 -3.78 -8.63
CA ALA A 71 -10.25 -2.99 -7.40
C ALA A 71 -10.66 -1.54 -7.69
N LYS A 72 -9.96 -0.85 -8.58
CA LYS A 72 -10.31 0.53 -8.96
C LYS A 72 -11.70 0.63 -9.59
N PRO A 73 -12.10 -0.22 -10.57
CA PRO A 73 -13.46 -0.19 -11.10
C PRO A 73 -14.54 -0.40 -10.03
N LEU A 74 -14.36 -1.37 -9.12
CA LEU A 74 -15.32 -1.64 -8.05
C LEU A 74 -15.37 -0.51 -7.02
N LEU A 75 -14.22 0.04 -6.63
CA LEU A 75 -14.16 1.20 -5.72
C LEU A 75 -14.82 2.42 -6.36
N ASN A 76 -14.55 2.72 -7.64
CA ASN A 76 -15.21 3.83 -8.32
C ASN A 76 -16.73 3.66 -8.36
N LEU A 77 -17.23 2.43 -8.53
CA LEU A 77 -18.66 2.15 -8.64
C LEU A 77 -19.37 2.17 -7.28
N PHE A 78 -18.77 1.58 -6.25
CA PHE A 78 -19.44 1.32 -4.97
C PHE A 78 -18.97 2.20 -3.80
N TYR A 79 -17.75 2.74 -3.88
CA TYR A 79 -17.10 3.52 -2.81
C TYR A 79 -16.25 4.66 -3.41
N PRO A 80 -16.88 5.63 -4.09
CA PRO A 80 -16.18 6.65 -4.87
C PRO A 80 -15.22 7.51 -4.02
N GLU A 81 -15.45 7.63 -2.71
CA GLU A 81 -14.54 8.33 -1.78
C GLU A 81 -13.16 7.67 -1.72
N LEU A 82 -13.05 6.38 -2.09
CA LEU A 82 -11.80 5.61 -2.12
C LEU A 82 -11.12 5.62 -3.51
N ALA A 83 -11.72 6.23 -4.53
CA ALA A 83 -11.19 6.25 -5.90
C ALA A 83 -9.82 6.95 -6.01
N GLY A 84 -9.48 7.81 -5.04
CA GLY A 84 -8.20 8.52 -4.99
C GLY A 84 -7.00 7.67 -4.59
N PHE A 85 -7.18 6.44 -4.09
CA PHE A 85 -6.06 5.57 -3.77
C PHE A 85 -5.38 5.08 -5.06
N VAL A 86 -4.09 5.41 -5.21
CA VAL A 86 -3.28 4.98 -6.36
C VAL A 86 -3.07 3.46 -6.37
N GLN A 87 -2.76 2.89 -5.20
CA GLN A 87 -2.59 1.44 -4.97
C GLN A 87 -3.49 0.97 -3.80
N PRO A 88 -4.81 0.86 -3.98
CA PRO A 88 -5.75 0.47 -2.92
C PRO A 88 -5.42 -0.91 -2.30
N LEU A 89 -4.71 -1.76 -3.06
CA LEU A 89 -4.31 -3.10 -2.66
C LEU A 89 -2.84 -3.23 -2.24
N ALA A 90 -2.11 -2.12 -2.05
CA ALA A 90 -0.72 -2.20 -1.56
C ALA A 90 -0.62 -2.97 -0.23
N GLY A 91 0.44 -3.78 -0.09
CA GLY A 91 0.78 -4.48 1.15
C GLY A 91 1.39 -3.55 2.19
N GLU A 92 2.02 -2.48 1.74
CA GLU A 92 2.60 -1.42 2.57
C GLU A 92 1.50 -0.46 3.04
N PHE A 93 1.17 -0.51 4.33
CA PHE A 93 0.26 0.44 4.94
C PHE A 93 0.48 0.50 6.45
N ALA A 94 0.07 1.61 7.06
CA ALA A 94 0.15 1.81 8.49
C ALA A 94 -1.18 2.30 9.06
N GLY A 95 -1.46 1.91 10.31
CA GLY A 95 -2.66 2.32 11.04
C GLY A 95 -2.41 2.41 12.55
N ARG A 96 -3.30 3.12 13.24
CA ARG A 96 -3.35 3.26 14.70
C ARG A 96 -4.32 2.26 15.31
#